data_AF-A0A7M1UT86-F1
#
_entry.id   AF-A0A7M1UT86-F1
#
_cell.length_a   1.000
_cell.length_b   1.000
_cell.length_c   1.000
_cell.angle_alpha   90.00
_cell.angle_beta   90.00
_cell.angle_gamma   90.00
#
_symmetry.space_group_name_H-M   'P 1'
#
loop_
_entity.id
_entity.type
_entity.pdbx_description
1 polymer ?
#
loop_
_entity_poly.entity_id
_entity_poly.type
_entity_poly.pdbx_seq_one_letter_code
_entity_poly.pdbx_strand_id
1 'polypeptide(L)'
;MTETCFQLGVAIMEVSPDFIVDVSIAIGIAIMLSIVGFLLGKGVKLLVVKASEKLGFDEWLRRFSFGRAIKRTGLSAGEFFGMVTAWILYIVFILLGIHYGSRYLGLAEIASMTQHLLNIYVVGLVKALIIIITGFILTDVFVSYVYKSSELRTEMQLLAPVAEYLRLLFYIVIVIFAIEQAGISVEALTNMLTPIIWGLTVAMLLIIVFNIIQLTRGKPRLEE
;
A
#
# COMPACT_ATOMS: atom_id res chain seq x y z
N MET A 1 -40.18 23.79 47.02
CA MET A 1 -40.09 23.39 45.60
C MET A 1 -39.44 24.50 44.76
N THR A 2 -38.51 25.27 45.33
CA THR A 2 -37.88 26.44 44.71
C THR A 2 -36.35 26.35 44.69
N GLU A 3 -35.75 25.45 45.48
CA GLU A 3 -34.29 25.28 45.55
C GLU A 3 -33.74 24.32 44.47
N THR A 4 -34.55 23.39 43.97
CA THR A 4 -34.13 22.43 42.94
C THR A 4 -34.02 23.04 41.53
N CYS A 5 -34.73 24.14 41.23
CA CYS A 5 -34.58 24.84 39.94
C CYS A 5 -33.33 25.73 39.88
N PHE A 6 -32.83 26.22 41.02
CA PHE A 6 -31.64 27.09 41.04
C PHE A 6 -30.34 26.30 40.80
N GLN A 7 -30.30 25.03 41.23
CA GLN A 7 -29.17 24.13 40.98
C GLN A 7 -29.03 23.71 39.51
N LEU A 8 -30.11 23.73 38.73
CA LEU A 8 -30.04 23.41 37.29
C LEU A 8 -29.49 24.56 36.44
N GLY A 9 -29.46 25.79 36.98
CA GLY A 9 -28.97 26.99 36.28
C GLY A 9 -27.47 27.29 36.47
N VAL A 10 -26.80 26.64 37.43
CA VAL A 10 -25.39 26.90 37.78
C VAL A 10 -24.44 25.82 37.25
N ALA A 11 -24.95 24.67 36.83
CA ALA A 11 -24.15 23.61 36.19
C ALA A 11 -23.77 23.92 34.72
N ILE A 12 -23.98 25.16 34.27
CA ILE A 12 -23.46 25.65 33.00
C ILE A 12 -22.38 26.68 33.36
N MET A 13 -21.11 26.27 33.23
CA MET A 13 -19.91 27.12 33.25
C MET A 13 -19.14 27.26 34.58
N GLU A 14 -18.76 26.14 35.22
CA GLU A 14 -17.46 26.10 35.89
C GLU A 14 -16.44 25.48 34.92
N VAL A 15 -15.80 26.33 34.11
CA VAL A 15 -14.50 25.97 33.53
C VAL A 15 -13.54 25.93 34.71
N SER A 16 -13.26 24.74 35.25
CA SER A 16 -12.23 24.61 36.27
C SER A 16 -10.90 25.14 35.70
N PRO A 17 -10.08 25.87 36.47
CA PRO A 17 -8.77 26.32 36.03
C PRO A 17 -7.91 25.16 35.49
N ASP A 18 -8.12 23.97 36.04
CA ASP A 18 -7.46 22.73 35.64
C ASP A 18 -7.79 22.33 34.20
N PHE A 19 -9.03 22.54 33.74
CA PHE A 19 -9.42 22.25 32.35
C PHE A 19 -8.70 23.14 31.33
N ILE A 20 -8.48 24.43 31.66
CA ILE A 20 -7.75 25.36 30.79
C ILE A 20 -6.28 24.93 30.68
N VAL A 21 -5.67 24.54 31.79
CA VAL A 21 -4.28 24.04 31.81
C VAL A 21 -4.18 22.75 31.01
N ASP A 22 -5.12 21.83 31.16
CA ASP A 22 -5.06 20.56 30.47
C ASP A 22 -5.25 20.67 28.94
N VAL A 23 -6.17 21.54 28.51
CA VAL A 23 -6.35 21.87 27.10
C VAL A 23 -5.10 22.55 26.53
N SER A 24 -4.46 23.45 27.28
CA SER A 24 -3.24 24.12 26.84
C SER A 24 -2.08 23.14 26.63
N ILE A 25 -1.94 22.14 27.50
CA ILE A 25 -0.92 21.08 27.38
C ILE A 25 -1.22 20.17 26.20
N ALA A 26 -2.48 19.76 26.02
CA ALA A 26 -2.89 18.93 24.89
C ALA A 26 -2.62 19.60 23.54
N ILE A 27 -2.92 20.90 23.42
CA ILE A 27 -2.61 21.70 22.22
C ILE A 27 -1.10 21.80 22.03
N GLY A 28 -0.33 22.02 23.09
CA GLY A 28 1.13 22.05 23.04
C GLY A 28 1.73 20.77 22.48
N ILE A 29 1.25 19.61 22.92
CA ILE A 29 1.68 18.29 22.42
C ILE A 29 1.34 18.14 20.94
N ALA A 30 0.13 18.51 20.53
CA ALA A 30 -0.31 18.40 19.14
C ALA A 30 0.52 19.29 18.20
N ILE A 31 0.82 20.53 18.61
CA ILE A 31 1.67 21.45 17.84
C ILE A 31 3.09 20.90 17.75
N MET A 32 3.65 20.44 18.87
CA MET A 32 5.01 19.89 18.91
C MET A 32 5.15 18.69 17.96
N LEU A 33 4.21 17.75 18.01
CA LEU A 33 4.18 16.59 17.12
C LEU A 33 4.00 17.00 15.66
N SER A 34 3.16 17.99 15.38
CA SER A 34 2.96 18.50 14.01
C SER A 34 4.23 19.13 13.44
N ILE A 35 5.00 19.86 14.26
CA ILE A 35 6.29 20.44 13.87
C ILE A 35 7.29 19.32 13.56
N VAL A 36 7.41 18.32 14.44
CA VAL A 36 8.28 17.16 14.22
C VAL A 36 7.90 16.42 12.94
N GLY A 37 6.60 16.24 12.70
CA GLY A 37 6.07 15.64 11.48
C GLY A 37 6.38 16.42 10.23
N PHE A 38 6.35 17.75 10.29
CA PHE A 38 6.73 18.60 9.18
C PHE A 38 8.21 18.42 8.81
N LEU A 39 9.10 18.41 9.81
CA LEU A 39 10.53 18.19 9.59
C LEU A 39 10.83 16.79 9.03
N LEU A 40 10.22 15.76 9.61
CA LEU A 40 10.39 14.38 9.16
C LEU A 40 9.80 14.16 7.75
N GLY A 41 8.62 14.72 7.47
CA GLY A 41 7.99 14.64 6.15
C GLY A 41 8.86 15.26 5.06
N LYS A 42 9.49 16.40 5.34
CA LYS A 42 10.45 17.03 4.42
C LYS A 42 11.71 16.18 4.22
N GLY A 43 12.22 15.57 5.29
CA GLY A 43 13.37 14.67 5.24
C GLY A 43 13.10 13.41 4.41
N VAL A 44 11.98 12.74 4.68
CA VAL A 44 11.58 11.51 3.95
C VAL A 44 11.30 11.81 2.48
N LYS A 45 10.66 12.96 2.16
CA LYS A 45 10.49 13.39 0.76
C LYS A 45 11.82 13.40 0.00
N LEU A 46 12.85 14.02 0.58
CA LEU A 46 14.17 14.11 -0.04
C LEU A 46 14.81 12.72 -0.22
N LEU A 47 14.62 11.82 0.75
CA LEU A 47 15.11 10.44 0.65
C LEU A 47 14.40 9.67 -0.47
N VAL A 48 13.07 9.77 -0.58
CA VAL A 48 12.28 9.08 -1.60
C VAL A 48 12.64 9.56 -3.00
N VAL A 49 12.83 10.87 -3.19
CA VAL A 49 13.28 11.45 -4.46
C VAL A 49 14.64 10.90 -4.85
N LYS A 50 15.63 10.99 -3.94
CA LYS A 50 16.99 10.48 -4.18
C LYS A 50 17.03 8.97 -4.43
N ALA A 51 16.23 8.20 -3.70
CA ALA A 51 16.14 6.76 -3.88
C ALA A 51 15.53 6.42 -5.25
N SER A 52 14.48 7.13 -5.66
CA SER A 52 13.84 6.94 -6.97
C SER A 52 14.77 7.26 -8.14
N GLU A 53 15.56 8.35 -8.02
CA GLU A 53 16.59 8.70 -9.00
C GLU A 53 17.67 7.62 -9.09
N LYS A 54 18.17 7.15 -7.94
CA LYS A 54 19.25 6.17 -7.87
C LYS A 54 18.85 4.77 -8.36
N LEU A 55 17.59 4.38 -8.15
CA LEU A 55 17.06 3.08 -8.55
C LEU A 55 16.53 3.07 -10.00
N GLY A 56 16.48 4.23 -10.68
CA GLY A 56 15.89 4.33 -12.03
C GLY A 56 14.38 4.06 -12.04
N PHE A 57 13.72 4.16 -10.89
CA PHE A 57 12.29 3.92 -10.72
C PHE A 57 11.46 4.85 -11.62
N ASP A 58 11.95 6.07 -11.83
CA ASP A 58 11.34 7.06 -12.71
C ASP A 58 11.30 6.60 -14.18
N GLU A 59 12.36 5.95 -14.67
CA GLU A 59 12.41 5.42 -16.04
C GLU A 59 11.54 4.18 -16.21
N TRP A 60 11.45 3.35 -15.17
CA TRP A 60 10.56 2.20 -15.15
C TRP A 60 9.08 2.64 -15.22
N LEU A 61 8.70 3.64 -14.41
CA LEU A 61 7.34 4.19 -14.40
C LEU A 61 6.94 4.90 -15.69
N ARG A 62 7.89 5.54 -16.40
CA ARG A 62 7.64 6.15 -17.72
C ARG A 62 7.15 5.16 -18.78
N ARG A 63 7.44 3.86 -18.63
CA ARG A 63 6.95 2.83 -19.55
C ARG A 63 5.44 2.60 -19.42
N PHE A 64 4.85 2.93 -18.28
CA PHE A 64 3.41 2.81 -18.02
C PHE A 64 2.64 4.09 -18.40
N SER A 65 1.38 3.92 -18.83
CA SER A 65 0.49 5.03 -19.21
C SER A 65 0.31 6.06 -18.08
N PHE A 66 0.34 5.60 -16.82
CA PHE A 66 0.25 6.45 -15.63
C PHE A 66 1.49 7.34 -15.43
N GLY A 67 2.71 6.82 -15.62
CA GLY A 67 3.94 7.61 -15.48
C GLY A 67 4.08 8.69 -16.57
N ARG A 68 3.57 8.43 -17.78
CA ARG A 68 3.50 9.46 -18.84
C ARG A 68 2.51 10.58 -18.50
N ALA A 69 1.42 10.27 -17.79
CA ALA A 69 0.46 11.27 -17.33
C ALA A 69 1.04 12.14 -16.19
N ILE A 70 1.82 11.56 -15.27
CA ILE A 70 2.54 12.33 -14.24
C ILE A 70 3.57 13.27 -14.87
N LYS A 71 4.34 12.79 -15.85
CA LYS A 71 5.34 13.65 -16.51
C LYS A 71 4.72 14.88 -17.22
N ARG A 72 3.46 14.78 -17.65
CA ARG A 72 2.71 15.92 -18.21
C ARG A 72 2.45 17.04 -17.19
N THR A 73 2.50 16.76 -15.89
CA THR A 73 2.38 17.77 -14.82
C THR A 73 3.72 18.44 -14.48
N GLY A 74 4.80 18.06 -15.17
CA GLY A 74 6.15 18.63 -14.96
C GLY A 74 6.91 18.01 -13.78
N LEU A 75 6.35 16.99 -13.13
CA LEU A 75 6.97 16.28 -12.00
C LEU A 75 7.58 14.95 -12.47
N SER A 76 8.72 14.58 -11.89
CA SER A 76 9.22 13.19 -11.94
C SER A 76 8.34 12.28 -11.08
N ALA A 77 8.32 10.98 -11.37
CA ALA A 77 7.61 10.02 -10.55
C ALA A 77 8.18 9.98 -9.12
N GLY A 78 9.50 10.13 -8.97
CA GLY A 78 10.15 10.24 -7.65
C GLY A 78 9.67 11.45 -6.84
N GLU A 79 9.51 12.61 -7.47
CA GLU A 79 8.96 13.81 -6.82
C GLU A 79 7.48 13.65 -6.47
N PHE A 80 6.69 13.02 -7.34
CA PHE A 80 5.29 12.73 -7.05
C PHE A 80 5.15 11.81 -5.84
N PHE A 81 5.85 10.68 -5.82
CA PHE A 81 5.84 9.75 -4.68
C PHE A 81 6.42 10.39 -3.41
N GLY A 82 7.47 11.20 -3.53
CA GLY A 82 8.02 11.96 -2.40
C GLY A 82 7.01 12.97 -1.83
N MET A 83 6.25 13.64 -2.68
CA MET A 83 5.21 14.59 -2.27
C MET A 83 4.02 13.87 -1.59
N VAL A 84 3.55 12.76 -2.18
CA VAL A 84 2.50 11.92 -1.59
C VAL A 84 2.94 11.38 -0.23
N THR A 85 4.17 10.88 -0.12
CA THR A 85 4.74 10.38 1.14
C THR A 85 4.81 11.47 2.20
N ALA A 86 5.23 12.69 1.84
CA ALA A 86 5.24 13.81 2.78
C ALA A 86 3.84 14.18 3.27
N TRP A 87 2.87 14.21 2.36
CA TRP A 87 1.46 14.48 2.70
C TRP A 87 0.89 13.46 3.67
N ILE A 88 1.16 12.18 3.42
CA ILE A 88 0.80 11.10 4.32
C ILE A 88 1.43 11.33 5.69
N LEU A 89 2.74 11.60 5.76
CA LEU A 89 3.42 11.87 7.03
C LEU A 89 2.80 13.06 7.78
N TYR A 90 2.43 14.14 7.10
CA TYR A 90 1.76 15.26 7.76
C TYR A 90 0.43 14.83 8.39
N ILE A 91 -0.39 14.07 7.66
CA ILE A 91 -1.66 13.53 8.18
C ILE A 91 -1.42 12.61 9.38
N VAL A 92 -0.40 11.74 9.31
CA VAL A 92 0.00 10.85 10.41
C VAL A 92 0.32 11.64 11.68
N PHE A 93 1.16 12.67 11.57
CA PHE A 93 1.58 13.43 12.73
C PHE A 93 0.46 14.30 13.31
N ILE A 94 -0.43 14.81 12.48
CA ILE A 94 -1.66 15.47 12.93
C ILE A 94 -2.53 14.49 13.72
N LEU A 95 -2.76 13.28 13.20
CA LEU A 95 -3.53 12.24 13.89
C LEU A 95 -2.86 11.79 15.19
N LEU A 96 -1.54 11.68 15.23
CA LEU A 96 -0.80 11.42 16.47
C LEU A 96 -1.01 12.55 17.49
N GLY A 97 -0.95 13.80 17.05
CA GLY A 97 -1.25 14.96 17.88
C GLY A 97 -2.64 14.88 18.51
N ILE A 98 -3.66 14.54 17.70
CA ILE A 98 -5.04 14.36 18.17
C ILE A 98 -5.13 13.19 19.16
N HIS A 99 -4.48 12.05 18.88
CA HIS A 99 -4.50 10.89 19.76
C HIS A 99 -3.91 11.19 21.14
N TYR A 100 -2.68 11.72 21.18
CA TYR A 100 -1.99 12.02 22.44
C TYR A 100 -2.66 13.17 23.20
N GLY A 101 -3.14 14.20 22.49
CA GLY A 101 -3.89 15.30 23.08
C GLY A 101 -5.22 14.85 23.69
N SER A 102 -5.99 14.01 22.98
CA SER A 102 -7.26 13.46 23.48
C SER A 102 -7.06 12.51 24.66
N ARG A 103 -5.97 11.73 24.66
CA ARG A 103 -5.60 10.86 25.79
C ARG A 103 -5.26 11.66 27.04
N TYR A 104 -4.56 12.78 26.88
CA TYR A 104 -4.23 13.68 27.99
C TYR A 104 -5.49 14.30 28.61
N LEU A 105 -6.49 14.65 27.79
CA LEU A 105 -7.80 15.16 28.21
C LEU A 105 -8.74 14.08 28.79
N GLY A 106 -8.30 12.83 28.90
CA GLY A 106 -9.13 11.73 29.41
C GLY A 106 -10.24 11.27 28.46
N LEU A 107 -10.25 11.72 27.20
CA LEU A 107 -11.23 11.34 26.18
C LEU A 107 -10.87 9.98 25.57
N ALA A 108 -11.09 8.91 26.34
CA ALA A 108 -10.69 7.55 25.98
C ALA A 108 -11.31 7.06 24.65
N GLU A 109 -12.55 7.46 24.35
CA GLU A 109 -13.21 7.10 23.09
C GLU A 109 -12.48 7.70 21.87
N ILE A 110 -12.23 9.01 21.88
CA ILE A 110 -11.52 9.69 20.79
C ILE A 110 -10.08 9.18 20.66
N ALA A 111 -9.42 8.92 21.78
CA ALA A 111 -8.08 8.34 21.78
C ALA A 111 -8.07 6.95 21.14
N SER A 112 -8.99 6.06 21.50
CA SER A 112 -9.09 4.70 20.94
C SER A 112 -9.43 4.70 19.45
N MET A 113 -10.37 5.55 19.01
CA MET A 113 -10.68 5.72 17.59
C MET A 113 -9.47 6.21 16.80
N THR A 114 -8.77 7.22 17.31
CA THR A 114 -7.58 7.77 16.63
C THR A 114 -6.44 6.75 16.60
N GLN A 115 -6.28 5.93 17.63
CA GLN A 115 -5.30 4.82 17.64
C GLN A 115 -5.61 3.77 16.57
N HIS A 116 -6.89 3.44 16.39
CA HIS A 116 -7.33 2.52 15.34
C HIS A 116 -7.00 3.06 13.95
N LEU A 117 -7.31 4.34 13.69
CA LEU A 117 -6.95 5.02 12.45
C LEU A 117 -5.43 5.03 12.22
N LEU A 118 -4.64 5.32 13.24
CA LEU A 118 -3.18 5.31 13.15
C LEU A 118 -2.64 3.93 12.79
N ASN A 119 -3.14 2.86 13.42
CA ASN A 119 -2.68 1.51 13.12
C ASN A 119 -3.05 1.09 11.68
N ILE A 120 -4.28 1.35 11.26
CA ILE A 120 -4.75 0.97 9.92
C ILE A 120 -3.98 1.74 8.85
N TYR A 121 -3.97 3.08 8.92
CA TYR A 121 -3.45 3.88 7.81
C TYR A 121 -1.93 4.06 7.83
N VAL A 122 -1.31 4.16 9.02
CA VAL A 122 0.12 4.45 9.12
C VAL A 122 0.93 3.17 9.07
N VAL A 123 0.66 2.25 10.01
CA VAL A 123 1.36 0.97 10.07
C VAL A 123 1.02 0.13 8.84
N GLY A 124 -0.24 0.16 8.40
CA GLY A 124 -0.67 -0.52 7.20
C GLY A 124 0.07 -0.05 5.94
N LEU A 125 0.24 1.26 5.76
CA LEU A 125 1.00 1.78 4.61
C LEU A 125 2.46 1.32 4.61
N VAL A 126 3.12 1.30 5.78
CA VAL A 126 4.49 0.80 5.90
C VAL A 126 4.56 -0.69 5.52
N LYS A 127 3.61 -1.51 6.00
CA LYS A 127 3.50 -2.92 5.61
C LYS A 127 3.31 -3.06 4.10
N ALA A 128 2.42 -2.28 3.51
CA ALA A 128 2.14 -2.31 2.08
C ALA A 128 3.40 -2.00 1.25
N LEU A 129 4.18 -1.00 1.64
CA LEU A 129 5.44 -0.67 0.98
C LEU A 129 6.46 -1.81 1.08
N ILE A 130 6.63 -2.39 2.26
CA ILE A 130 7.54 -3.53 2.46
C ILE A 130 7.13 -4.71 1.59
N ILE A 131 5.83 -4.97 1.49
CA ILE A 131 5.26 -6.06 0.69
C ILE A 131 5.46 -5.82 -0.80
N ILE A 132 5.24 -4.60 -1.30
CA ILE A 132 5.50 -4.28 -2.71
C ILE A 132 6.98 -4.52 -3.02
N ILE A 133 7.89 -3.94 -2.23
CA ILE A 133 9.33 -4.07 -2.50
C ILE A 133 9.74 -5.54 -2.45
N THR A 134 9.41 -6.24 -1.36
CA THR A 134 9.82 -7.63 -1.15
C THR A 134 9.14 -8.58 -2.14
N GLY A 135 7.85 -8.39 -2.39
CA GLY A 135 7.05 -9.23 -3.29
C GLY A 135 7.50 -9.13 -4.73
N PHE A 136 7.76 -7.93 -5.24
CA PHE A 136 8.25 -7.77 -6.62
C PHE A 136 9.63 -8.41 -6.80
N ILE A 137 10.55 -8.23 -5.84
CA ILE A 137 11.86 -8.89 -5.85
C ILE A 137 11.68 -10.41 -5.83
N LEU A 138 10.84 -10.93 -4.93
CA LEU A 138 10.58 -12.36 -4.79
C LEU A 138 10.00 -12.95 -6.09
N THR A 139 9.10 -12.24 -6.75
CA THR A 139 8.49 -12.67 -8.01
C THR A 139 9.52 -12.76 -9.12
N ASP A 140 10.38 -11.77 -9.27
CA ASP A 140 11.40 -11.77 -10.34
C ASP A 140 12.41 -12.91 -10.14
N VAL A 141 12.85 -13.13 -8.89
CA VAL A 141 13.71 -14.27 -8.54
C VAL A 141 13.02 -15.60 -8.81
N PHE A 142 11.75 -15.74 -8.41
CA PHE A 142 10.99 -16.97 -8.59
C PHE A 142 10.78 -17.30 -10.08
N VAL A 143 10.37 -16.32 -10.88
CA VAL A 143 10.17 -16.48 -12.32
C VAL A 143 11.49 -16.83 -13.02
N SER A 144 12.60 -16.16 -12.64
CA SER A 144 13.93 -16.46 -13.18
C SER A 144 14.40 -17.87 -12.82
N TYR A 145 14.09 -18.33 -11.60
CA TYR A 145 14.41 -19.69 -11.15
C TYR A 145 13.65 -20.77 -11.93
N VAL A 146 12.37 -20.54 -12.23
CA VAL A 146 11.55 -21.44 -13.06
C VAL A 146 12.14 -21.59 -14.47
N TYR A 147 12.69 -20.52 -15.04
CA TYR A 147 13.38 -20.58 -16.33
C TYR A 147 14.71 -21.35 -16.25
N LYS A 148 15.59 -21.02 -15.31
CA LYS A 148 16.92 -21.66 -15.20
C LYS A 148 16.84 -23.16 -14.93
N SER A 149 15.83 -23.60 -14.18
CA SER A 149 15.64 -25.02 -13.84
C SER A 149 15.20 -25.86 -15.04
N SER A 150 14.67 -25.23 -16.10
CA SER A 150 14.09 -25.93 -17.25
C SER A 150 14.98 -25.93 -18.49
N GLU A 151 16.00 -25.07 -18.58
CA GLU A 151 17.02 -25.11 -19.64
C GLU A 151 17.83 -26.42 -19.68
N LEU A 152 17.75 -27.26 -18.63
CA LEU A 152 18.32 -28.61 -18.62
C LEU A 152 17.48 -29.65 -19.38
N ARG A 153 16.28 -29.29 -19.88
CA ARG A 153 15.42 -30.14 -20.71
C ARG A 153 14.94 -29.37 -21.95
N THR A 154 15.06 -30.01 -23.11
CA THR A 154 14.83 -29.51 -24.49
C THR A 154 13.42 -28.94 -24.81
N GLU A 155 12.62 -28.52 -23.83
CA GLU A 155 11.24 -28.00 -24.02
C GLU A 155 11.18 -26.47 -24.06
N MET A 156 11.99 -25.84 -24.91
CA MET A 156 12.15 -24.37 -24.96
C MET A 156 10.90 -23.56 -25.35
N GLN A 157 9.81 -24.20 -25.82
CA GLN A 157 8.65 -23.47 -26.33
C GLN A 157 7.50 -23.29 -25.32
N LEU A 158 7.40 -24.13 -24.29
CA LEU A 158 6.26 -24.11 -23.34
C LEU A 158 6.48 -23.22 -22.13
N LEU A 159 7.73 -23.05 -21.71
CA LEU A 159 8.03 -22.33 -20.47
C LEU A 159 7.89 -20.83 -20.59
N ALA A 160 8.08 -20.26 -21.79
CA ALA A 160 8.04 -18.81 -21.94
C ALA A 160 6.65 -18.20 -21.67
N PRO A 161 5.55 -18.72 -22.26
CA PRO A 161 4.21 -18.25 -21.91
C PRO A 161 3.83 -18.50 -20.44
N VAL A 162 4.27 -19.63 -19.87
CA VAL A 162 3.95 -20.02 -18.48
C VAL A 162 4.58 -19.05 -17.49
N ALA A 163 5.84 -18.70 -17.71
CA ALA A 163 6.58 -17.83 -16.81
C ALA A 163 6.04 -16.39 -16.83
N GLU A 164 5.65 -15.89 -18.00
CA GLU A 164 5.01 -14.57 -18.11
C GLU A 164 3.63 -14.55 -17.44
N TYR A 165 2.86 -15.63 -17.58
CA TYR A 165 1.59 -15.80 -16.86
C TYR A 165 1.79 -15.83 -15.33
N LEU A 166 2.79 -16.57 -14.84
CA LEU A 166 3.14 -16.60 -13.42
C LEU A 166 3.56 -15.22 -12.90
N ARG A 167 4.39 -14.49 -13.66
CA ARG A 167 4.81 -13.12 -13.34
C ARG A 167 3.60 -12.22 -13.15
N LEU A 168 2.65 -12.27 -14.10
CA LEU A 168 1.42 -11.47 -14.05
C LEU A 168 0.56 -11.81 -12.83
N LEU A 169 0.35 -13.10 -12.55
CA LEU A 169 -0.42 -13.53 -11.38
C LEU A 169 0.20 -13.06 -10.07
N PHE A 170 1.51 -13.26 -9.88
CA PHE A 170 2.17 -12.85 -8.65
C PHE A 170 2.11 -11.34 -8.47
N TYR A 171 2.33 -10.55 -9.53
CA TYR A 171 2.20 -9.10 -9.44
C TYR A 171 0.79 -8.69 -8.99
N ILE A 172 -0.26 -9.30 -9.55
CA ILE A 172 -1.63 -9.05 -9.13
C ILE A 172 -1.84 -9.37 -7.64
N VAL A 173 -1.40 -10.56 -7.20
CA VAL A 173 -1.55 -11.01 -5.80
C VAL A 173 -0.79 -10.07 -4.85
N ILE A 174 0.44 -9.68 -5.19
CA ILE A 174 1.25 -8.77 -4.38
C ILE A 174 0.58 -7.40 -4.26
N VAL A 175 0.00 -6.90 -5.34
CA VAL A 175 -0.72 -5.61 -5.34
C VAL A 175 -1.96 -5.71 -4.45
N ILE A 176 -2.78 -6.76 -4.59
CA ILE A 176 -3.96 -6.96 -3.72
C ILE A 176 -3.52 -7.04 -2.26
N PHE A 177 -2.52 -7.87 -1.96
CA PHE A 177 -2.03 -8.06 -0.61
C PHE A 177 -1.47 -6.76 -0.02
N ALA A 178 -0.75 -5.96 -0.81
CA ALA A 178 -0.27 -4.66 -0.37
C ALA A 178 -1.42 -3.69 -0.05
N ILE A 179 -2.45 -3.64 -0.90
CA ILE A 179 -3.63 -2.79 -0.68
C ILE A 179 -4.40 -3.23 0.58
N GLU A 180 -4.56 -4.53 0.79
CA GLU A 180 -5.20 -5.09 1.97
C GLU A 180 -4.43 -4.69 3.24
N GLN A 181 -3.11 -4.82 3.22
CA GLN A 181 -2.27 -4.42 4.35
C GLN A 181 -2.25 -2.91 4.56
N ALA A 182 -2.50 -2.10 3.52
CA ALA A 182 -2.69 -0.66 3.65
C ALA A 182 -4.00 -0.27 4.38
N GLY A 183 -4.83 -1.25 4.77
CA GLY A 183 -6.08 -1.02 5.47
C GLY A 183 -7.24 -0.63 4.55
N ILE A 184 -7.06 -0.78 3.23
CA ILE A 184 -8.09 -0.53 2.23
C ILE A 184 -8.85 -1.84 2.00
N SER A 185 -10.18 -1.77 1.98
CA SER A 185 -10.99 -2.95 1.66
C SER A 185 -10.76 -3.39 0.22
N VAL A 186 -10.14 -4.57 0.06
CA VAL A 186 -9.87 -5.17 -1.25
C VAL A 186 -11.04 -5.98 -1.79
N GLU A 187 -12.12 -6.15 -1.03
CA GLU A 187 -13.24 -7.02 -1.39
C GLU A 187 -13.82 -6.69 -2.78
N ALA A 188 -14.08 -5.42 -3.07
CA ALA A 188 -14.57 -5.01 -4.38
C ALA A 188 -13.54 -5.35 -5.49
N LEU A 189 -12.26 -5.11 -5.24
CA LEU A 189 -11.19 -5.41 -6.17
C LEU A 189 -11.09 -6.92 -6.41
N THR A 190 -11.07 -7.74 -5.37
CA THR A 190 -10.99 -9.21 -5.48
C THR A 190 -12.22 -9.78 -6.15
N ASN A 191 -13.41 -9.26 -5.89
CA ASN A 191 -14.65 -9.70 -6.54
C ASN A 191 -14.63 -9.42 -8.05
N MET A 192 -14.05 -8.30 -8.46
CA MET A 192 -13.90 -7.96 -9.88
C MET A 192 -12.75 -8.73 -10.55
N LEU A 193 -11.63 -8.95 -9.83
CA LEU A 193 -10.43 -9.55 -10.39
C LEU A 193 -10.48 -11.08 -10.43
N THR A 194 -11.20 -11.71 -9.51
CA THR A 194 -11.32 -13.18 -9.44
C THR A 194 -11.83 -13.78 -10.76
N PRO A 195 -12.91 -13.28 -11.38
CA PRO A 195 -13.33 -13.77 -12.70
C PRO A 195 -12.24 -13.63 -13.79
N ILE A 196 -11.49 -12.53 -13.77
CA ILE A 196 -10.40 -12.26 -14.73
C ILE A 196 -9.27 -13.27 -14.53
N ILE A 197 -8.90 -13.55 -13.27
CA ILE A 197 -7.88 -14.53 -12.92
C ILE A 197 -8.29 -15.92 -13.42
N TRP A 198 -9.51 -16.38 -13.12
CA TRP A 198 -10.01 -17.66 -13.63
C TRP A 198 -10.01 -17.73 -15.15
N GLY A 199 -10.43 -16.67 -15.83
CA GLY A 199 -10.39 -16.59 -17.30
C GLY A 199 -8.96 -16.74 -17.86
N LEU A 200 -8.01 -16.03 -17.27
CA LEU A 200 -6.59 -16.11 -17.63
C LEU A 200 -6.03 -17.52 -17.38
N THR A 201 -6.39 -18.14 -16.24
CA THR A 201 -5.97 -19.52 -15.89
C THR A 201 -6.48 -20.54 -16.88
N VAL A 202 -7.76 -20.47 -17.26
CA VAL A 202 -8.36 -21.39 -18.23
C VAL A 202 -7.69 -21.22 -19.60
N ALA A 203 -7.46 -19.98 -20.05
CA ALA A 203 -6.76 -19.72 -21.30
C ALA A 203 -5.35 -20.32 -21.30
N MET A 204 -4.62 -20.16 -20.19
CA MET A 204 -3.28 -20.72 -20.05
C MET A 204 -3.28 -22.25 -20.08
N LEU A 205 -4.23 -22.89 -19.39
CA LEU A 205 -4.40 -24.35 -19.41
C LEU A 205 -4.67 -24.87 -20.83
N LEU A 206 -5.54 -24.20 -21.58
CA LEU A 206 -5.84 -24.58 -22.97
C LEU A 206 -4.60 -24.51 -23.87
N ILE A 207 -3.77 -23.48 -23.72
CA ILE A 207 -2.51 -23.33 -24.48
C ILE A 207 -1.55 -24.48 -24.18
N ILE A 208 -1.38 -24.81 -22.88
CA ILE A 208 -0.51 -25.92 -22.46
C ILE A 208 -1.02 -27.24 -23.04
N VAL A 209 -2.31 -27.54 -22.90
CA VAL A 209 -2.91 -28.78 -23.40
C VAL A 209 -2.81 -28.87 -24.93
N PHE A 210 -3.11 -27.79 -25.65
CA PHE A 210 -3.01 -27.75 -27.10
C PHE A 210 -1.59 -28.07 -27.58
N ASN A 211 -0.58 -27.47 -26.94
CA ASN A 211 0.81 -27.73 -27.29
C ASN A 211 1.25 -29.18 -26.99
N ILE A 212 0.81 -29.77 -25.88
CA ILE A 212 1.09 -31.19 -25.56
C ILE A 212 0.48 -32.11 -26.63
N ILE A 213 -0.73 -31.81 -27.12
CA ILE A 213 -1.37 -32.58 -28.20
C ILE A 213 -0.57 -32.49 -29.51
N GLN A 214 -0.03 -31.33 -29.85
CA GLN A 214 0.80 -31.16 -31.05
C GLN A 214 2.09 -31.99 -30.96
N LEU A 215 2.75 -32.00 -29.80
CA LEU A 215 3.96 -32.79 -29.57
C LEU A 215 3.71 -34.30 -29.69
N THR A 216 2.53 -34.78 -29.31
CA THR A 216 2.16 -36.20 -29.41
C THR A 216 1.72 -36.63 -30.81
N ARG A 217 1.10 -35.74 -31.61
CA ARG A 217 0.70 -36.04 -33.00
C ARG A 217 1.85 -35.94 -34.02
N GLY A 218 2.98 -35.31 -33.68
CA GLY A 218 4.10 -35.07 -34.58
C GLY A 218 5.07 -36.25 -34.83
N LYS A 219 4.86 -37.44 -34.26
CA LYS A 219 5.66 -38.64 -34.60
C LYS A 219 4.99 -39.43 -35.73
N PRO A 220 5.44 -39.34 -37.00
CA PRO A 220 5.10 -40.37 -37.96
C PRO A 220 5.65 -41.70 -37.45
N ARG A 221 4.78 -42.71 -37.35
CA ARG A 221 5.21 -44.09 -37.21
C ARG A 221 6.00 -44.40 -38.49
N LEU A 222 7.31 -44.54 -38.37
CA LEU A 222 8.03 -45.31 -39.38
C LEU A 222 7.60 -46.75 -39.14
N GLU A 223 6.83 -47.24 -40.10
CA GLU A 223 6.51 -48.64 -40.29
C GLU A 223 7.84 -49.40 -40.40
N GLU A 224 8.02 -50.41 -39.55
CA GLU A 224 8.76 -51.64 -39.88
C GLU A 224 7.82 -52.82 -39.63
#